data_AF-A0A2D8HZZ0-F1
#
_entry.id   AF-A0A2D8HZZ0-F1
#
_cell.length_a   1.000
_cell.length_b   1.000
_cell.length_c   1.000
_cell.angle_alpha   90.00
_cell.angle_beta   90.00
_cell.angle_gamma   90.00
#
_symmetry.space_group_name_H-M   'P 1'
#
loop_
_entity.id
_entity.type
_entity.pdbx_description
1 polymer ?
#
loop_
_entity_poly.entity_id
_entity_poly.type
_entity_poly.pdbx_seq_one_letter_code
_entity_poly.pdbx_strand_id
1 'polypeptide(L)'
;MFRFLTQAFTGKKIHVRVPHSKGLPLTDENKYGEEAESNQWIGVDLDGTLAVAEPWQGFEHIGKPVPNMLKRVKIWIQMGYRVKILTARAQDPDLAIPPIKKWLNKHGLPDLEITNAKDMDMIELWDDRCVQVIPNTGNPVGPTPDPYRA
;
A
#
# COMPACT_ATOMS: atom_id res chain seq x y z
N MET A 1 -7.28 33.02 27.24
CA MET A 1 -6.88 33.37 25.85
C MET A 1 -5.65 32.55 25.47
N PHE A 2 -5.83 31.32 24.99
CA PHE A 2 -4.72 30.48 24.53
C PHE A 2 -4.65 30.58 23.00
N ARG A 3 -3.72 31.41 22.50
CA ARG A 3 -3.31 31.43 21.09
C ARG A 3 -2.55 30.14 20.81
N PHE A 4 -3.22 29.14 20.24
CA PHE A 4 -2.52 28.04 19.59
C PHE A 4 -1.92 28.57 18.30
N LEU A 5 -0.59 28.57 18.26
CA LEU A 5 0.24 28.85 17.10
C LEU A 5 -0.17 27.92 15.95
N THR A 6 -0.84 28.49 14.96
CA THR A 6 -0.90 27.95 13.60
C THR A 6 0.52 28.01 13.03
N GLN A 7 1.27 26.92 13.14
CA GLN A 7 2.44 26.74 12.27
C GLN A 7 1.91 26.49 10.86
N ALA A 8 2.03 27.54 10.05
CA ALA A 8 1.86 27.48 8.62
C ALA A 8 2.82 26.42 8.05
N PHE A 9 2.28 25.30 7.56
CA PHE A 9 3.02 24.37 6.73
C PHE A 9 3.30 25.06 5.40
N THR A 10 4.45 25.72 5.34
CA THR A 10 5.00 26.33 4.14
C THR A 10 5.31 25.25 3.11
N GLY A 11 4.38 25.05 2.16
CA GLY A 11 4.61 24.95 0.70
C GLY A 11 5.74 24.10 0.10
N LYS A 12 6.46 23.27 0.84
CA LYS A 12 7.40 22.30 0.30
C LYS A 12 6.84 20.91 0.54
N LYS A 13 6.36 20.25 -0.52
CA LYS A 13 6.14 18.80 -0.48
C LYS A 13 7.46 18.17 -0.04
N ILE A 14 7.49 17.62 1.16
CA ILE A 14 8.64 16.86 1.62
C ILE A 14 8.69 15.64 0.70
N HIS A 15 9.71 15.55 -0.14
CA HIS A 15 9.97 14.34 -0.90
C HIS A 15 10.61 13.36 0.10
N VAL A 16 9.78 12.57 0.78
CA VAL A 16 10.32 11.57 1.70
C VAL A 16 10.85 10.41 0.85
N ARG A 17 12.16 10.19 0.91
CA ARG A 17 12.79 8.96 0.40
C ARG A 17 12.28 7.80 1.25
N VAL A 18 11.91 6.68 0.63
CA VAL A 18 11.31 5.54 1.33
C VAL A 18 12.19 5.11 2.51
N PRO A 19 11.73 5.23 3.78
CA PRO A 19 12.60 5.15 4.96
C PRO A 19 13.10 3.73 5.25
N HIS A 20 12.55 2.71 4.60
CA HIS A 20 12.91 1.30 4.78
C HIS A 20 13.76 0.71 3.65
N SER A 21 14.26 1.54 2.72
CA SER A 21 15.24 1.09 1.73
C SER A 21 16.65 0.85 2.31
N LYS A 22 16.86 1.00 3.62
CA LYS A 22 18.04 0.47 4.30
C LYS A 22 17.78 -0.94 4.81
N GLY A 23 18.40 -1.96 4.22
CA GLY A 23 18.35 -3.35 4.65
C GLY A 23 17.85 -4.36 3.62
N LEU A 24 17.41 -3.94 2.42
CA LEU A 24 17.15 -4.88 1.32
C LEU A 24 18.40 -4.94 0.42
N PRO A 25 18.86 -6.14 0.01
CA PRO A 25 19.99 -6.28 -0.91
C PRO A 25 19.85 -5.48 -2.21
N LEU A 26 18.60 -5.19 -2.62
CA LEU A 26 18.28 -4.40 -3.81
C LEU A 26 18.37 -2.89 -3.60
N THR A 27 18.31 -2.40 -2.36
CA THR A 27 18.25 -0.97 -2.05
C THR A 27 19.45 -0.44 -1.26
N ASP A 28 20.25 -1.31 -0.64
CA ASP A 28 21.48 -0.94 0.07
C ASP A 28 22.68 -0.72 -0.86
N GLU A 29 22.67 -1.37 -2.02
CA GLU A 29 23.57 -0.99 -3.10
C GLU A 29 22.89 0.14 -3.85
N ASN A 30 23.47 1.35 -3.86
CA ASN A 30 23.13 2.48 -4.74
C ASN A 30 23.29 2.08 -6.23
N LYS A 31 22.64 1.01 -6.68
CA LYS A 31 22.80 0.41 -8.00
C LYS A 31 21.94 1.10 -9.06
N TYR A 32 20.89 1.80 -8.64
CA TYR A 32 19.86 2.26 -9.57
C TYR A 32 19.72 3.79 -9.71
N GLY A 33 20.47 4.59 -8.94
CA GLY A 33 20.43 6.06 -9.03
C GLY A 33 19.10 6.68 -8.54
N GLU A 34 19.04 8.02 -8.46
CA GLU A 34 17.87 8.73 -7.90
C GLU A 34 16.57 8.49 -8.69
N GLU A 35 16.66 8.23 -10.00
CA GLU A 35 15.47 7.97 -10.84
C GLU A 35 14.78 6.65 -10.48
N ALA A 36 15.52 5.59 -10.20
CA ALA A 36 14.91 4.31 -9.85
C ALA A 36 14.30 4.32 -8.45
N GLU A 37 14.88 5.07 -7.50
CA GLU A 37 14.24 5.29 -6.19
C GLU A 37 12.89 5.99 -6.33
N SER A 38 12.72 6.86 -7.33
CA SER A 38 11.45 7.56 -7.57
C SER A 38 10.34 6.67 -8.14
N ASN A 39 10.70 5.54 -8.75
CA ASN A 39 9.74 4.56 -9.28
C ASN A 39 9.21 3.62 -8.20
N GLN A 40 9.91 3.50 -7.07
CA GLN A 40 9.57 2.58 -5.99
C GLN A 40 8.16 2.82 -5.45
N TRP A 41 7.45 1.73 -5.13
CA TRP A 41 6.08 1.80 -4.64
C TRP A 41 5.75 0.77 -3.57
N ILE A 42 4.76 1.14 -2.74
CA ILE A 42 4.17 0.29 -1.71
C ILE A 42 2.91 -0.35 -2.29
N GLY A 43 2.86 -1.67 -2.31
CA GLY A 43 1.69 -2.45 -2.69
C GLY A 43 0.75 -2.64 -1.50
N VAL A 44 -0.53 -2.36 -1.70
CA VAL A 44 -1.56 -2.53 -0.68
C VAL A 44 -2.68 -3.39 -1.25
N ASP A 45 -2.94 -4.53 -0.63
CA ASP A 45 -4.10 -5.35 -0.97
C ASP A 45 -5.43 -4.66 -0.60
N LEU A 46 -6.49 -5.08 -1.29
CA LEU A 46 -7.83 -4.56 -1.09
C LEU A 46 -8.60 -5.35 -0.02
N ASP A 47 -8.99 -6.60 -0.29
CA ASP A 47 -9.98 -7.34 0.51
C ASP A 47 -9.34 -8.06 1.69
N GLY A 48 -9.67 -7.63 2.91
CA GLY A 48 -9.01 -8.10 4.13
C GLY A 48 -7.94 -7.12 4.61
N THR A 49 -7.47 -6.24 3.73
CA THR A 49 -6.37 -5.32 4.01
C THR A 49 -6.83 -3.86 4.07
N LEU A 50 -7.17 -3.24 2.93
CA LEU A 50 -7.65 -1.86 2.88
C LEU A 50 -9.17 -1.76 3.12
N ALA A 51 -9.90 -2.78 2.69
CA ALA A 51 -11.33 -2.97 2.90
C ALA A 51 -11.56 -4.24 3.74
N VAL A 52 -12.60 -4.24 4.57
CA VAL A 52 -13.01 -5.41 5.35
C VAL A 52 -13.41 -6.53 4.40
N ALA A 53 -12.85 -7.72 4.58
CA ALA A 53 -13.24 -8.90 3.82
C ALA A 53 -14.68 -9.30 4.17
N GLU A 54 -15.51 -9.46 3.16
CA GLU A 54 -16.89 -9.94 3.25
C GLU A 54 -17.08 -11.07 2.22
N PRO A 55 -18.11 -11.92 2.34
CA PRO A 55 -18.40 -12.92 1.31
C PRO A 55 -18.51 -12.30 -0.08
N TRP A 56 -17.99 -13.02 -1.09
CA TRP A 56 -17.97 -12.55 -2.47
C TRP A 56 -19.39 -12.28 -2.99
N GLN A 57 -19.61 -11.07 -3.48
CA GLN A 57 -20.89 -10.58 -4.00
C GLN A 57 -20.75 -9.95 -5.40
N GLY A 58 -19.61 -10.16 -6.06
CA GLY A 58 -19.27 -9.55 -7.35
C GLY A 58 -18.38 -8.31 -7.21
N PHE A 59 -17.89 -7.83 -8.36
CA PHE A 59 -16.88 -6.76 -8.43
C PHE A 59 -17.33 -5.42 -7.85
N GLU A 60 -18.63 -5.10 -7.96
CA GLU A 60 -19.22 -3.86 -7.44
C GLU A 60 -19.26 -3.78 -5.91
N HIS A 61 -19.18 -4.94 -5.24
CA HIS A 61 -19.23 -5.00 -3.79
C HIS A 61 -17.82 -4.99 -3.19
N ILE A 62 -17.48 -3.91 -2.48
CA ILE A 62 -16.24 -3.77 -1.72
C ILE A 62 -16.64 -3.37 -0.29
N GLY A 63 -16.07 -4.07 0.70
CA GLY A 63 -16.38 -3.88 2.11
C GLY A 63 -16.06 -2.47 2.63
N LYS A 64 -16.41 -2.23 3.90
CA LYS A 64 -16.09 -0.95 4.58
C LYS A 64 -14.57 -0.77 4.69
N PRO A 65 -14.04 0.45 4.70
CA PRO A 65 -12.60 0.66 4.86
C PRO A 65 -12.12 0.16 6.22
N VAL A 66 -10.95 -0.48 6.25
CA VAL A 66 -10.23 -0.77 7.49
C VAL A 66 -9.62 0.55 7.99
N PRO A 67 -10.08 1.13 9.12
CA PRO A 67 -9.76 2.52 9.48
C PRO A 67 -8.26 2.79 9.63
N ASN A 68 -7.54 1.85 10.26
CA ASN A 68 -6.10 1.97 10.47
C ASN A 68 -5.33 1.90 9.15
N MET A 69 -5.74 1.03 8.23
CA MET A 69 -5.07 0.89 6.94
C MET A 69 -5.34 2.10 6.04
N LEU A 70 -6.60 2.58 5.98
CA LEU A 70 -6.94 3.78 5.24
C LEU A 70 -6.16 5.02 5.73
N LYS A 71 -6.03 5.17 7.06
CA LYS A 71 -5.22 6.25 7.67
C LYS A 71 -3.76 6.12 7.27
N ARG A 72 -3.20 4.92 7.30
CA ARG A 72 -1.82 4.63 6.92
C ARG A 72 -1.54 4.99 5.45
N VAL A 73 -2.39 4.55 4.53
CA VAL A 73 -2.29 4.90 3.10
C VAL A 73 -2.32 6.41 2.88
N LYS A 74 -3.23 7.13 3.54
CA LYS A 74 -3.30 8.60 3.44
C LYS A 74 -2.03 9.29 3.92
N ILE A 75 -1.45 8.83 5.04
CA ILE A 75 -0.18 9.36 5.55
C ILE A 75 0.93 9.11 4.54
N TRP A 76 1.02 7.91 3.96
CA TRP A 76 2.04 7.61 2.96
C TRP A 76 1.98 8.52 1.74
N ILE A 77 0.78 8.75 1.22
CA ILE A 77 0.55 9.65 0.09
C ILE A 77 0.93 11.09 0.46
N GLN A 78 0.58 11.56 1.66
CA GLN A 78 0.97 12.89 2.15
C GLN A 78 2.48 13.05 2.29
N MET A 79 3.20 11.98 2.64
CA MET A 79 4.65 11.92 2.69
C MET A 79 5.32 11.82 1.31
N GLY A 80 4.54 11.65 0.24
CA GLY A 80 5.04 11.58 -1.13
C GLY A 80 5.45 10.19 -1.59
N TYR A 81 5.07 9.12 -0.88
CA TYR A 81 5.29 7.76 -1.38
C TYR A 81 4.29 7.43 -2.50
N ARG A 82 4.76 6.67 -3.50
CA ARG A 82 3.90 6.03 -4.49
C ARG A 82 3.25 4.80 -3.86
N VAL A 83 1.92 4.75 -3.90
CA VAL A 83 1.13 3.62 -3.39
C VAL A 83 0.29 3.07 -4.55
N LYS A 84 0.30 1.76 -4.72
CA LYS A 84 -0.58 1.06 -5.68
C LYS A 84 -1.49 0.10 -4.93
N ILE A 85 -2.70 -0.09 -5.44
CA ILE A 85 -3.55 -1.20 -5.01
C ILE A 85 -3.08 -2.46 -5.75
N LEU A 86 -2.62 -3.46 -4.99
CA LEU A 86 -2.22 -4.76 -5.52
C LEU A 86 -3.26 -5.81 -5.10
N THR A 87 -4.18 -6.19 -5.99
CA THR A 87 -5.30 -7.05 -5.62
C THR A 87 -5.59 -8.13 -6.66
N ALA A 88 -5.97 -9.31 -6.20
CA ALA A 88 -6.39 -10.42 -7.07
C ALA A 88 -7.61 -10.06 -7.93
N ARG A 89 -8.48 -9.14 -7.49
CA ARG A 89 -9.63 -8.67 -8.31
C ARG A 89 -9.18 -8.14 -9.67
N ALA A 90 -8.01 -7.51 -9.74
CA ALA A 90 -7.48 -6.92 -10.97
C ALA A 90 -6.98 -7.96 -11.99
N GLN A 91 -7.15 -9.26 -11.73
CA GLN A 91 -7.06 -10.31 -12.76
C GLN A 91 -8.08 -10.09 -13.89
N ASP A 92 -9.26 -9.53 -13.58
CA ASP A 92 -10.27 -9.09 -14.55
C ASP A 92 -10.38 -7.55 -14.51
N PRO A 93 -9.41 -6.82 -15.12
CA PRO A 93 -9.26 -5.37 -14.92
C PRO A 93 -10.49 -4.58 -15.38
N ASP A 94 -11.13 -4.98 -16.49
CA ASP A 94 -12.31 -4.32 -17.03
C ASP A 94 -13.50 -4.32 -16.07
N LEU A 95 -13.60 -5.38 -15.24
CA LEU A 95 -14.65 -5.54 -14.25
C LEU A 95 -14.25 -4.94 -12.89
N ALA A 96 -12.98 -5.03 -12.52
CA ALA A 96 -12.51 -4.69 -11.18
C ALA A 96 -12.07 -3.22 -11.02
N ILE A 97 -11.38 -2.65 -12.01
CA ILE A 97 -10.79 -1.30 -11.89
C ILE A 97 -11.89 -0.24 -11.66
N PRO A 98 -12.99 -0.18 -12.43
CA PRO A 98 -14.01 0.85 -12.24
C PRO A 98 -14.62 0.91 -10.82
N PRO A 99 -15.11 -0.20 -10.21
CA PRO A 99 -15.65 -0.15 -8.86
C PRO A 99 -14.58 0.15 -7.80
N ILE A 100 -13.35 -0.34 -7.97
CA ILE A 100 -12.25 -0.02 -7.04
C ILE A 100 -11.95 1.47 -7.07
N LYS A 101 -11.78 2.07 -8.26
CA LYS A 101 -11.54 3.52 -8.40
C LYS A 101 -12.66 4.36 -7.76
N LYS A 102 -13.91 3.97 -7.98
CA LYS A 102 -15.08 4.60 -7.34
C LYS A 102 -15.03 4.49 -5.82
N TRP A 103 -14.65 3.33 -5.29
CA TRP A 103 -14.51 3.10 -3.85
C TRP A 103 -13.36 3.93 -3.25
N LEU A 104 -12.20 3.97 -3.90
CA LEU A 104 -11.05 4.79 -3.48
C LEU A 104 -11.43 6.27 -3.40
N ASN A 105 -12.08 6.78 -4.45
CA ASN A 105 -12.55 8.16 -4.50
C ASN A 105 -13.56 8.48 -3.38
N LYS A 106 -14.56 7.59 -3.17
CA LYS A 106 -15.54 7.71 -2.08
C LYS A 106 -14.90 7.83 -0.70
N HIS A 107 -13.74 7.21 -0.49
CA HIS A 107 -13.01 7.24 0.77
C HIS A 107 -11.89 8.29 0.83
N GLY A 108 -11.84 9.19 -0.15
CA GLY A 108 -10.93 10.34 -0.19
C GLY A 108 -9.48 9.94 -0.45
N LEU A 109 -9.28 8.87 -1.22
CA LEU A 109 -7.99 8.53 -1.81
C LEU A 109 -7.91 9.12 -3.23
N PRO A 110 -6.71 9.51 -3.70
CA PRO A 110 -6.52 9.97 -5.06
C PRO A 110 -6.65 8.81 -6.05
N ASP A 111 -6.46 9.12 -7.33
CA ASP A 111 -6.48 8.13 -8.40
C ASP A 111 -5.22 7.24 -8.36
N LEU A 112 -5.24 6.20 -7.52
CA LEU A 112 -4.12 5.27 -7.35
C LEU A 112 -4.05 4.25 -8.49
N GLU A 113 -2.85 3.87 -8.91
CA GLU A 113 -2.67 2.72 -9.82
C GLU A 113 -3.19 1.43 -9.17
N ILE A 114 -3.77 0.54 -9.99
CA ILE A 114 -4.33 -0.74 -9.57
C ILE A 114 -3.72 -1.84 -10.45
N THR A 115 -3.22 -2.91 -9.85
CA THR A 115 -2.58 -4.04 -10.54
C THR A 115 -2.82 -5.34 -9.77
N ASN A 116 -2.65 -6.48 -10.41
CA ASN A 116 -2.56 -7.80 -9.77
C ASN A 116 -1.12 -8.38 -9.82
N ALA A 117 -0.17 -7.66 -10.41
CA ALA A 117 1.21 -8.09 -10.60
C ALA A 117 2.19 -7.20 -9.83
N LYS A 118 3.18 -7.84 -9.20
CA LYS A 118 4.39 -7.16 -8.70
C LYS A 118 5.34 -6.85 -9.85
N ASP A 119 6.13 -5.81 -9.68
CA ASP A 119 7.24 -5.45 -10.57
C ASP A 119 8.54 -5.29 -9.74
N MET A 120 9.63 -4.87 -10.39
CA MET A 120 10.94 -4.69 -9.74
C MET A 120 10.99 -3.49 -8.79
N ASP A 121 10.03 -2.56 -8.90
CA ASP A 121 9.97 -1.33 -8.12
C ASP A 121 9.06 -1.48 -6.88
N MET A 122 8.40 -2.63 -6.71
CA MET A 122 7.65 -2.92 -5.50
C MET A 122 8.60 -3.24 -4.34
N ILE A 123 8.63 -2.37 -3.35
CA ILE A 123 9.56 -2.45 -2.22
C ILE A 123 8.93 -2.95 -0.92
N GLU A 124 7.60 -2.85 -0.81
CA GLU A 124 6.84 -3.24 0.37
C GLU A 124 5.46 -3.73 -0.05
N LEU A 125 4.97 -4.79 0.61
CA LEU A 125 3.64 -5.34 0.39
C LEU A 125 2.89 -5.42 1.71
N TRP A 126 1.70 -4.83 1.76
CA TRP A 126 0.72 -4.97 2.84
C TRP A 126 -0.43 -5.82 2.34
N ASP A 127 -0.64 -6.97 2.96
CA ASP A 127 -1.63 -7.97 2.56
C ASP A 127 -1.96 -8.83 3.80
N ASP A 128 -3.23 -9.12 4.04
CA ASP A 128 -3.71 -9.89 5.20
C ASP A 128 -3.25 -11.37 5.17
N ARG A 129 -2.77 -11.85 4.02
CA ARG A 129 -2.29 -13.21 3.80
C ARG A 129 -0.78 -13.31 3.64
N CYS A 130 -0.04 -12.19 3.69
CA CYS A 130 1.40 -12.23 3.48
C CYS A 130 2.14 -12.85 4.69
N VAL A 131 3.17 -13.65 4.37
CA VAL A 131 4.15 -14.15 5.35
C VAL A 131 5.53 -13.74 4.86
N GLN A 132 6.22 -12.89 5.61
CA GLN A 132 7.59 -12.52 5.29
C GLN A 132 8.53 -13.70 5.54
N VAL A 133 9.40 -14.00 4.58
CA VAL A 133 10.48 -14.97 4.72
C VAL A 133 11.84 -14.30 4.89
N ILE A 134 12.73 -14.92 5.65
CA ILE A 134 14.15 -14.55 5.70
C ILE A 134 14.76 -14.84 4.32
N PRO A 135 15.41 -13.86 3.67
CA PRO A 135 15.94 -14.01 2.32
C PRO A 135 16.79 -15.26 2.15
N ASN A 136 16.57 -15.99 1.05
CA ASN A 136 17.30 -17.20 0.68
C ASN A 136 17.19 -18.40 1.65
N THR A 137 16.27 -18.39 2.61
CA THR A 137 16.12 -19.52 3.55
C THR A 137 14.77 -20.22 3.46
N GLY A 138 13.72 -19.52 3.00
CA GLY A 138 12.34 -20.02 3.04
C GLY A 138 11.71 -20.02 4.45
N ASN A 139 12.46 -19.67 5.50
CA ASN A 139 11.95 -19.62 6.86
C ASN A 139 11.18 -18.32 7.10
N PRO A 140 10.04 -18.33 7.81
CA PRO A 140 9.30 -17.12 8.12
C PRO A 140 10.04 -16.26 9.16
N VAL A 141 9.88 -14.93 9.08
CA VAL A 141 10.47 -13.98 10.06
C VAL A 141 9.76 -14.04 11.41
N GLY A 142 8.49 -14.43 11.43
CA GLY A 142 7.69 -14.55 12.64
C GLY A 142 6.79 -15.78 12.61
N PRO A 143 6.01 -16.05 13.69
CA PRO A 143 5.02 -17.11 13.66
C PRO A 143 4.04 -16.86 12.52
N THR A 144 3.75 -17.90 11.75
CA THR A 144 2.70 -17.83 10.74
C THR A 144 1.37 -17.53 11.44
N PRO A 145 0.66 -16.45 11.09
CA PRO A 145 -0.68 -16.24 11.63
C PRO A 145 -1.54 -17.45 11.28
N ASP A 146 -2.31 -17.96 12.25
CA ASP A 146 -3.20 -19.10 12.04
C ASP A 146 -4.16 -18.75 10.88
N PRO A 147 -4.16 -19.49 9.76
CA PRO A 147 -4.90 -19.11 8.56
C PRO A 147 -6.42 -19.06 8.77
N TYR A 148 -6.93 -19.51 9.92
CA TYR A 148 -8.34 -19.50 10.26
C TYR A 148 -8.56 -19.27 11.77
N ARG A 149 -8.65 -18.00 12.22
CA ARG A 149 -9.54 -17.50 13.31
C ARG A 149 -9.02 -16.20 13.95
N ALA A 150 -9.78 -15.14 13.74
CA ALA A 150 -10.26 -14.27 14.82
C ALA A 150 -11.75 -14.02 14.57
#